data_AF-A0A651FKG1-F1
#
_entry.id   AF-A0A651FKG1-F1
#
_cell.length_a   1.000
_cell.length_b   1.000
_cell.length_c   1.000
_cell.angle_alpha   90.00
_cell.angle_beta   90.00
_cell.angle_gamma   90.00
#
_symmetry.space_group_name_H-M   'P 1'
#
loop_
_entity.id
_entity.type
_entity.pdbx_description
1 polymer ?
#
loop_
_entity_poly.entity_id
_entity_poly.type
_entity_poly.pdbx_seq_one_letter_code
_entity_poly.pdbx_strand_id
1 'polypeptide(L)'
;EASISYKTRWVEEHLHALKSTYNNAPYFEFLEPDLERILHKKYDKLIDLNMALHLQIMKWLRIDRDVNRSESFQNYIDWPKNGAHPEIAIKPYPQIFRTDFTPGLSIIDALACEGAFISRHWVS
;
A
#
# COMPACT_ATOMS: atom_id res chain seq x y z
N GLU A 1 -10.79 7.49 17.31
CA GLU A 1 -10.34 6.50 16.30
C GLU A 1 -11.49 5.58 15.90
N ALA A 2 -11.59 5.22 14.62
CA ALA A 2 -12.66 4.37 14.08
C ALA A 2 -12.44 2.88 14.38
N SER A 3 -13.51 2.17 14.73
CA SER A 3 -13.51 0.71 14.90
C SER A 3 -13.86 -0.01 13.60
N ILE A 4 -13.36 -1.22 13.40
CA ILE A 4 -13.68 -2.04 12.21
C ILE A 4 -14.98 -2.81 12.44
N SER A 5 -15.87 -2.78 11.44
CA SER A 5 -17.05 -3.64 11.40
C SER A 5 -16.73 -4.96 10.71
N TYR A 6 -17.04 -6.07 11.37
CA TYR A 6 -16.91 -7.42 10.79
C TYR A 6 -18.27 -8.04 10.45
N LYS A 7 -19.31 -7.21 10.29
CA LYS A 7 -20.63 -7.67 9.81
C LYS A 7 -20.61 -8.08 8.34
N THR A 8 -19.65 -7.56 7.57
CA THR A 8 -19.43 -7.89 6.16
C THR A 8 -18.17 -8.74 5.98
N ARG A 9 -18.02 -9.35 4.81
CA ARG A 9 -16.86 -10.19 4.45
C ARG A 9 -15.76 -9.40 3.74
N TRP A 10 -15.56 -8.15 4.16
CA TRP A 10 -14.64 -7.23 3.47
C TRP A 10 -13.22 -7.77 3.35
N VAL A 11 -12.73 -8.55 4.32
CA VAL A 11 -11.41 -9.19 4.27
C VAL A 11 -11.28 -10.08 3.04
N GLU A 12 -12.27 -10.97 2.85
CA GLU A 12 -12.30 -11.89 1.72
C GLU A 12 -12.46 -11.14 0.39
N GLU A 13 -13.30 -10.11 0.37
CA GLU A 13 -13.51 -9.26 -0.81
C GLU A 13 -12.22 -8.55 -1.23
N HIS A 14 -11.46 -8.01 -0.28
CA HIS A 14 -10.18 -7.34 -0.56
C HIS A 14 -9.11 -8.32 -1.00
N LEU A 15 -9.00 -9.48 -0.35
CA LEU A 15 -8.05 -10.52 -0.75
C LEU A 15 -8.36 -11.06 -2.15
N HIS A 16 -9.63 -11.30 -2.45
CA HIS A 16 -10.05 -11.72 -3.78
C HIS A 16 -9.73 -10.65 -4.83
N ALA A 17 -9.99 -9.36 -4.55
CA ALA A 17 -9.65 -8.28 -5.46
C ALA A 17 -8.13 -8.22 -5.74
N LEU A 18 -7.31 -8.31 -4.68
CA LEU A 18 -5.84 -8.33 -4.79
C LEU A 18 -5.36 -9.50 -5.65
N LYS A 19 -5.82 -10.72 -5.37
CA LYS A 19 -5.48 -11.91 -6.16
C LYS A 19 -5.92 -11.76 -7.61
N SER A 20 -7.18 -11.41 -7.86
CA SER A 20 -7.71 -11.28 -9.21
C SER A 20 -6.96 -10.25 -10.06
N THR A 21 -6.44 -9.20 -9.41
CA THR A 21 -5.65 -8.17 -10.07
C THR A 21 -4.23 -8.67 -10.27
N TYR A 22 -3.52 -9.04 -9.20
CA TYR A 22 -2.06 -9.19 -9.22
C TYR A 22 -1.54 -10.62 -9.33
N ASN A 23 -2.39 -11.65 -9.47
CA ASN A 23 -1.94 -13.05 -9.53
C ASN A 23 -0.93 -13.34 -10.66
N ASN A 24 -0.92 -12.53 -11.73
CA ASN A 24 0.04 -12.66 -12.82
C ASN A 24 1.23 -11.67 -12.72
N ALA A 25 1.33 -10.91 -11.63
CA ALA A 25 2.42 -9.96 -11.44
C ALA A 25 3.68 -10.68 -10.93
N PRO A 26 4.89 -10.32 -11.41
CA PRO A 26 6.11 -11.07 -11.14
C PRO A 26 6.48 -11.26 -9.67
N TYR A 27 6.06 -10.34 -8.78
CA TYR A 27 6.45 -10.36 -7.37
C TYR A 27 5.28 -10.56 -6.40
N PHE A 28 4.04 -10.75 -6.90
CA PHE A 28 2.87 -10.83 -6.02
C PHE A 28 2.90 -12.05 -5.10
N GLU A 29 3.47 -13.18 -5.54
CA GLU A 29 3.62 -14.39 -4.71
C GLU A 29 4.40 -14.15 -3.40
N PHE A 30 5.27 -13.13 -3.37
CA PHE A 30 6.03 -12.75 -2.18
C PHE A 30 5.25 -11.79 -1.26
N LEU A 31 4.25 -11.09 -1.79
CA LEU A 31 3.42 -10.13 -1.05
C LEU A 31 2.19 -10.81 -0.44
N GLU A 32 1.58 -11.71 -1.20
CA GLU A 32 0.30 -12.36 -0.87
C GLU A 32 0.26 -12.98 0.53
N PRO A 33 1.24 -13.81 0.97
CA PRO A 33 1.17 -14.46 2.28
C PRO A 33 1.14 -13.47 3.45
N ASP A 34 1.89 -12.37 3.32
CA ASP A 34 1.94 -11.31 4.33
C ASP A 34 0.65 -10.48 4.34
N LEU A 35 0.07 -10.19 3.17
CA LEU A 35 -1.22 -9.51 3.05
C LEU A 35 -2.35 -10.36 3.66
N GLU A 36 -2.40 -11.65 3.35
CA GLU A 36 -3.37 -12.59 3.94
C GLU A 36 -3.23 -12.63 5.46
N ARG A 37 -2.01 -12.85 5.96
CA ARG A 37 -1.74 -12.90 7.39
C ARG A 37 -2.18 -11.63 8.11
N ILE A 38 -1.92 -10.46 7.52
CA ILE A 38 -2.31 -9.18 8.10
C ILE A 38 -3.83 -9.01 8.04
N LEU A 39 -4.48 -9.22 6.88
CA LEU A 39 -5.91 -8.95 6.71
C LEU A 39 -6.81 -9.94 7.46
N HIS A 40 -6.39 -11.20 7.63
CA HIS A 40 -7.12 -12.18 8.43
C HIS A 40 -7.01 -11.95 9.94
N LYS A 41 -5.96 -11.27 10.41
CA LYS A 41 -5.86 -10.88 11.81
C LYS A 41 -7.00 -9.93 12.16
N LYS A 42 -7.71 -10.22 13.25
CA LYS A 42 -8.76 -9.35 13.78
C LYS A 42 -8.12 -8.15 14.49
N TYR A 43 -8.50 -6.95 14.07
CA TYR A 43 -8.12 -5.69 14.70
C TYR A 43 -9.39 -4.97 15.17
N ASP A 44 -9.36 -4.42 16.37
CA ASP A 44 -10.49 -3.66 16.89
C ASP A 44 -10.56 -2.26 16.26
N LYS A 45 -9.40 -1.65 16.00
CA LYS A 45 -9.28 -0.31 15.43
C LYS A 45 -8.69 -0.34 14.04
N LEU A 46 -9.21 0.53 13.17
CA LEU A 46 -8.72 0.70 11.80
C LEU A 46 -7.26 1.17 11.79
N ILE A 47 -6.86 1.98 12.76
CA ILE A 47 -5.48 2.48 12.87
C ILE A 47 -4.48 1.34 13.07
N ASP A 48 -4.84 0.29 13.81
CA ASP A 48 -3.94 -0.83 14.07
C ASP A 48 -3.73 -1.68 12.82
N LEU A 49 -4.80 -1.89 12.03
CA LEU A 49 -4.72 -2.52 10.71
C LEU A 49 -3.85 -1.68 9.76
N ASN A 50 -4.12 -0.38 9.68
CA ASN A 50 -3.37 0.53 8.81
C ASN A 50 -1.88 0.56 9.20
N MET A 51 -1.58 0.55 10.50
CA MET A 51 -0.21 0.50 11.00
C MET A 51 0.49 -0.81 10.62
N ALA A 52 -0.20 -1.94 10.75
CA ALA A 52 0.36 -3.24 10.36
C ALA A 52 0.68 -3.30 8.85
N LEU A 53 -0.24 -2.81 8.01
CA LEU A 53 -0.01 -2.72 6.56
C LEU A 53 1.12 -1.74 6.23
N HIS A 54 1.16 -0.58 6.87
CA HIS A 54 2.20 0.43 6.65
C HIS A 54 3.60 -0.09 6.98
N LEU A 55 3.75 -0.73 8.14
CA LEU A 55 5.02 -1.33 8.56
C LEU A 55 5.46 -2.45 7.60
N GLN A 56 4.51 -3.25 7.12
CA GLN A 56 4.80 -4.29 6.13
C GLN A 56 5.27 -3.70 4.79
N ILE A 57 4.62 -2.62 4.33
CA ILE A 57 5.04 -1.89 3.12
C ILE A 57 6.44 -1.31 3.29
N MET A 58 6.73 -0.68 4.43
CA MET A 58 8.07 -0.16 4.72
C MET A 58 9.13 -1.26 4.70
N LYS A 59 8.81 -2.45 5.25
CA LYS A 59 9.69 -3.62 5.21
C LYS A 59 9.99 -4.05 3.77
N TRP A 60 8.97 -4.14 2.90
CA TRP A 60 9.19 -4.48 1.48
C TRP A 60 10.01 -3.42 0.74
N LEU A 61 9.81 -2.15 1.08
CA LEU A 61 10.58 -1.02 0.55
C LEU A 61 11.98 -0.88 1.16
N ARG A 62 12.32 -1.66 2.20
CA ARG A 62 13.58 -1.54 2.96
C ARG A 62 13.78 -0.14 3.54
N ILE A 63 12.70 0.51 3.96
CA ILE A 63 12.75 1.81 4.64
C ILE A 63 12.95 1.54 6.13
N ASP A 64 14.11 1.91 6.65
CA ASP A 64 14.45 1.82 8.07
C ASP A 64 14.25 3.18 8.73
N ARG A 65 13.02 3.44 9.19
CA ARG A 65 12.60 4.69 9.85
C ARG A 65 11.69 4.34 11.02
N ASP A 66 11.85 5.07 12.13
CA ASP A 66 10.96 4.94 13.27
C ASP A 66 9.57 5.52 12.94
N VAL A 67 8.55 4.67 13.06
CA VAL A 67 7.15 5.07 12.92
C VAL A 67 6.58 5.37 14.31
N ASN A 68 6.35 6.65 14.57
CA ASN A 68 5.75 7.11 15.82
C ASN A 68 4.29 7.51 15.60
N ARG A 69 3.41 7.20 16.56
CA ARG A 69 2.05 7.74 16.56
C ARG A 69 2.10 9.21 16.92
N SER A 70 1.53 10.05 16.07
CA SER A 70 1.32 11.47 16.40
C SER A 70 0.22 11.59 17.46
N GLU A 71 0.46 12.36 18.51
CA GLU A 71 -0.54 12.63 19.57
C GLU A 71 -1.63 13.61 19.12
N SER A 72 -1.38 14.37 18.05
CA SER A 72 -2.31 15.34 17.51
C SER A 72 -2.25 15.34 15.97
N PHE A 73 -3.40 15.63 15.36
CA PHE A 73 -3.47 15.86 13.93
C PHE A 73 -2.81 17.21 13.62
N GLN A 74 -1.68 17.19 12.92
CA GLN A 74 -1.13 18.39 12.30
C GLN A 74 -1.84 18.63 10.97
N ASN A 75 -2.50 19.78 10.85
CA ASN A 75 -2.97 20.27 9.57
C ASN A 75 -1.74 20.55 8.69
N TYR A 76 -1.35 19.59 7.84
CA TYR A 76 -0.50 19.88 6.70
C TYR A 76 -1.34 20.68 5.69
N ILE A 77 -1.36 22.01 5.87
CA ILE A 77 -2.15 22.95 5.05
C ILE A 77 -1.72 22.93 3.57
N ASP A 78 -0.55 22.39 3.26
CA ASP A 78 0.00 22.39 1.90
C ASP A 78 -0.24 21.09 1.12
N TRP A 79 -1.01 20.13 1.64
CA TRP A 79 -1.43 19.02 0.77
C TRP A 79 -2.52 19.50 -0.19
N PRO A 80 -2.29 19.44 -1.51
CA PRO A 80 -3.23 19.95 -2.49
C PRO A 80 -4.54 19.15 -2.39
N LYS A 81 -5.57 19.80 -1.85
CA LYS A 81 -6.93 19.25 -1.68
C LYS A 81 -7.58 18.84 -3.01
N ASN A 82 -6.95 19.20 -4.12
CA ASN A 82 -7.39 19.01 -5.49
C ASN A 82 -6.75 17.78 -6.15
N GLY A 83 -5.92 17.00 -5.41
CA GLY A 83 -5.18 15.86 -5.96
C GLY A 83 -3.96 16.25 -6.80
N ALA A 84 -3.61 17.53 -6.84
CA ALA A 84 -2.46 18.05 -7.59
C ALA A 84 -1.15 17.77 -6.84
N HIS A 85 -0.75 16.50 -6.72
CA HIS A 85 0.55 16.17 -6.14
C HIS A 85 1.66 16.95 -6.87
N PRO A 86 2.68 17.47 -6.17
CA PRO A 86 3.88 17.95 -6.87
C PRO A 86 4.30 16.88 -7.86
N GLU A 87 4.67 17.27 -9.09
CA GLU A 87 5.16 16.34 -10.11
C GLU A 87 6.46 15.71 -9.62
N ILE A 88 6.33 14.72 -8.73
CA ILE A 88 7.38 13.78 -8.42
C ILE A 88 7.55 13.01 -9.71
N ALA A 89 8.71 13.16 -10.34
CA ALA A 89 9.07 12.42 -11.53
C ALA A 89 9.14 10.93 -11.17
N ILE A 90 7.99 10.23 -11.22
CA ILE A 90 7.91 8.80 -11.01
C ILE A 90 8.45 8.15 -12.26
N LYS A 91 9.50 7.34 -12.12
CA LYS A 91 9.98 6.50 -13.21
C LYS A 91 8.88 5.50 -13.59
N PRO A 92 8.44 5.44 -14.86
CA PRO A 92 7.46 4.46 -15.32
C PRO A 92 7.93 3.03 -15.06
N TYR A 93 6.98 2.15 -14.73
CA TYR A 93 7.17 0.71 -14.58
C TYR A 93 6.09 -0.06 -15.35
N PRO A 94 6.32 -1.33 -15.72
CA PRO A 94 5.31 -2.16 -16.40
C PRO A 94 4.11 -2.39 -15.48
N GLN A 95 2.89 -2.15 -15.97
CA GLN A 95 1.64 -2.39 -15.23
C GLN A 95 0.88 -3.54 -15.86
N ILE A 96 0.40 -4.49 -15.05
CA ILE A 96 -0.17 -5.74 -15.57
C ILE A 96 -1.54 -5.59 -16.25
N PHE A 97 -2.27 -4.50 -15.97
CA PHE A 97 -3.64 -4.25 -16.48
C PHE A 97 -3.71 -3.01 -17.41
N ARG A 98 -2.56 -2.50 -17.85
CA ARG A 98 -2.44 -1.35 -18.75
C ARG A 98 -1.35 -1.59 -19.79
N THR A 99 -1.53 -1.02 -20.97
CA THR A 99 -0.47 -0.90 -21.97
C THR A 99 0.42 0.31 -21.73
N ASP A 100 -0.18 1.40 -21.21
CA ASP A 100 0.48 2.67 -20.95
C ASP A 100 0.60 2.92 -19.45
N PHE A 101 1.73 3.53 -19.04
CA PHE A 101 1.97 3.84 -17.64
C PHE A 101 0.98 4.88 -17.11
N THR A 102 0.32 4.56 -15.99
CA THR A 102 -0.55 5.48 -15.26
C THR A 102 0.04 5.77 -13.87
N PRO A 103 0.39 7.03 -13.54
CA PRO A 103 0.86 7.38 -12.19
C PRO A 103 -0.28 7.38 -11.17
N GLY A 104 0.04 7.41 -9.87
CA GLY A 104 -0.94 7.54 -8.79
C GLY A 104 -1.70 6.26 -8.43
N LEU A 105 -1.22 5.10 -8.88
CA LEU A 105 -1.75 3.79 -8.47
C LEU A 105 -1.27 3.38 -7.08
N SER A 106 -1.85 2.30 -6.57
CA SER A 106 -1.49 1.73 -5.27
C SER A 106 -0.01 1.36 -5.19
N ILE A 107 0.63 1.54 -4.03
CA ILE A 107 2.00 1.05 -3.81
C ILE A 107 2.14 -0.47 -4.00
N ILE A 108 1.03 -1.21 -3.82
CA ILE A 108 0.99 -2.65 -4.09
C ILE A 108 1.17 -2.94 -5.59
N ASP A 109 0.68 -2.07 -6.48
CA ASP A 109 0.87 -2.21 -7.93
C ASP A 109 2.36 -2.15 -8.28
N ALA A 110 3.03 -1.10 -7.79
CA ALA A 110 4.46 -0.93 -8.00
C ALA A 110 5.28 -2.08 -7.39
N LEU A 111 4.97 -2.49 -6.16
CA LEU A 111 5.66 -3.61 -5.50
C LEU A 111 5.43 -4.96 -6.21
N ALA A 112 4.21 -5.21 -6.69
CA ALA A 112 3.89 -6.46 -7.40
C ALA A 112 4.58 -6.53 -8.76
N CYS A 113 4.78 -5.39 -9.44
CA CYS A 113 5.38 -5.31 -10.77
C CYS A 113 6.92 -5.20 -10.75
N GLU A 114 7.50 -4.42 -9.84
CA GLU A 114 8.96 -4.12 -9.78
C GLU A 114 9.67 -4.73 -8.57
N GLY A 115 8.92 -5.24 -7.58
CA GLY A 115 9.48 -5.76 -6.35
C GLY A 115 10.17 -4.68 -5.51
N ALA A 116 11.15 -5.09 -4.70
CA ALA A 116 11.89 -4.18 -3.82
C ALA A 116 12.79 -3.17 -4.56
N PHE A 117 12.94 -3.27 -5.90
CA PHE A 117 13.74 -2.32 -6.67
C PHE A 117 13.12 -0.93 -6.72
N ILE A 118 11.80 -0.81 -6.52
CA ILE A 118 11.08 0.47 -6.51
C ILE A 118 11.62 1.45 -5.45
N SER A 119 12.19 0.94 -4.34
CA SER A 119 12.76 1.80 -3.30
C SER A 119 13.96 2.61 -3.79
N ARG A 120 14.69 2.11 -4.80
CA ARG A 120 15.80 2.85 -5.43
C ARG A 120 15.35 4.03 -6.26
N HIS A 121 14.08 4.06 -6.66
CA HIS A 121 13.52 5.15 -7.46
C HIS A 121 12.87 6.23 -6.57
N TRP A 122 12.46 5.89 -5.34
CA TRP A 122 11.57 6.74 -4.52
C TRP A 122 12.20 7.19 -3.19
N VAL A 123 13.31 6.58 -2.76
CA VAL A 123 13.98 6.87 -1.46
C VAL A 123 15.32 7.61 -1.66
N SER A 124 15.37 8.57 -2.60
CA SER A 124 16.52 9.48 -2.74
C SER A 124 16.48 10.60 -1.71
#